data_AF-A0A286CLN8-F1
#
_entry.id   AF-A0A286CLN8-F1
#
_cell.length_a   1.000
_cell.length_b   1.000
_cell.length_c   1.000
_cell.angle_alpha   90.00
_cell.angle_beta   90.00
_cell.angle_gamma   90.00
#
_symmetry.space_group_name_H-M   'P 1'
#
loop_
_entity.id
_entity.type
_entity.pdbx_description
1 polymer ?
#
loop_
_entity_poly.entity_id
_entity_poly.type
_entity_poly.pdbx_seq_one_letter_code
_entity_poly.pdbx_strand_id
1 'polypeptide(L)'
;MSPGWDWERGESLLALDSPEEWDAAFERGEAGLGTAVIGLAFHCPLADVSPRIVKAMQLPDAGQRGFAFTAAGHAARLNGELTPELYDALRAEGPGGFAVNAIADTLTFVPFRKLPPWFKWRWAYEAVRNKLDAWWLQSVYALEDVWRAVRGRGA
;
A
#
# COMPACT_ATOMS: atom_id res chain seq x y z
N MET A 1 17.70 24.77 16.40
CA MET A 1 17.36 24.93 14.98
C MET A 1 16.97 23.55 14.49
N SER A 2 15.67 23.27 14.36
CA SER A 2 15.25 22.05 13.67
C SER A 2 15.78 22.15 12.23
N PRO A 3 16.46 21.13 11.68
CA PRO A 3 16.80 21.13 10.27
C PRO A 3 15.51 21.38 9.50
N GLY A 4 15.49 22.41 8.65
CA GLY A 4 14.26 22.84 8.00
C GLY A 4 13.69 21.70 7.17
N TRP A 5 12.54 21.16 7.59
CA TRP A 5 11.79 20.21 6.79
C TRP A 5 11.30 20.92 5.53
N ASP A 6 11.58 20.33 4.37
CA ASP A 6 11.13 20.86 3.09
C ASP A 6 9.69 20.40 2.86
N TRP A 7 8.75 21.11 3.48
CA TRP A 7 7.32 20.84 3.37
C TRP A 7 6.74 21.13 1.98
N GLU A 8 7.45 21.92 1.16
CA GLU A 8 7.02 22.30 -0.18
C GLU A 8 7.40 21.24 -1.22
N ARG A 9 8.65 20.76 -1.21
CA ARG A 9 9.16 19.80 -2.19
C ARG A 9 9.19 18.36 -1.69
N GLY A 10 9.18 18.17 -0.37
CA GLY A 10 9.16 16.86 0.26
C GLY A 10 10.49 16.11 0.33
N GLU A 11 11.60 16.70 -0.14
CA GLU A 11 12.89 16.02 -0.28
C GLU A 11 13.45 15.47 1.04
N SER A 12 13.17 16.11 2.18
CA SER A 12 13.60 15.65 3.51
C SER A 12 12.53 14.87 4.28
N LEU A 13 11.27 14.87 3.83
CA LEU A 13 10.15 14.38 4.64
C LEU A 13 10.12 12.86 4.83
N LEU A 14 10.83 12.10 3.99
CA LEU A 14 11.00 10.66 4.19
C LEU A 14 11.87 10.33 5.41
N ALA A 15 12.67 11.26 5.89
CA ALA A 15 13.48 11.10 7.10
C ALA A 15 12.75 11.61 8.36
N LEU A 16 11.49 12.06 8.24
CA LEU A 16 10.72 12.55 9.37
C LEU A 16 10.45 11.41 10.37
N ASP A 17 10.80 11.65 11.63
CA ASP A 17 10.70 10.68 12.73
C ASP A 17 9.97 11.24 13.97
N SER A 18 9.36 12.42 13.86
CA SER A 18 8.56 13.04 14.92
C SER A 18 7.08 13.12 14.54
N PRO A 19 6.23 12.31 15.20
CA PRO A 19 4.78 12.41 15.04
C PRO A 19 4.21 13.77 15.45
N GLU A 20 4.82 14.45 16.42
CA GLU A 20 4.41 15.77 16.89
C GLU A 20 4.68 16.86 15.86
N GLU A 21 5.82 16.79 15.17
CA GLU A 21 6.12 17.73 14.08
C GLU A 21 5.16 17.53 12.90
N TRP A 22 4.79 16.28 12.60
CA TRP A 22 3.75 16.01 11.60
C TRP A 22 2.40 16.61 12.00
N ASP A 23 1.99 16.49 13.28
CA ASP A 23 0.75 17.10 13.75
C ASP A 23 0.81 18.63 13.64
N ALA A 24 1.93 19.24 14.02
CA ALA A 24 2.12 20.68 13.90
C ALA A 24 2.05 21.14 12.43
N ALA A 25 2.63 20.37 11.50
CA ALA A 25 2.55 20.62 10.07
C ALA A 25 1.13 20.42 9.51
N PHE A 26 0.39 19.45 10.03
CA PHE A 26 -0.99 19.22 9.67
C PHE A 26 -1.87 20.42 10.02
N GLU A 27 -1.70 20.98 11.23
CA GLU A 27 -2.40 22.20 11.66
C GLU A 27 -2.03 23.44 10.83
N ARG A 28 -0.81 23.50 10.30
CA ARG A 28 -0.37 24.56 9.37
C ARG A 28 -0.88 24.37 7.95
N GLY A 29 -1.38 23.20 7.58
CA GLY A 29 -1.81 22.88 6.22
C GLY A 29 -0.65 22.74 5.23
N GLU A 30 0.49 22.20 5.68
CA GLU A 30 1.68 22.00 4.85
C GLU A 30 1.41 21.07 3.66
N ALA A 31 2.11 21.27 2.53
CA ALA A 31 1.83 20.55 1.30
C ALA A 31 2.31 19.08 1.33
N GLY A 32 3.45 18.80 1.96
CA GLY A 32 4.12 17.49 1.94
C GLY A 32 3.63 16.46 2.96
N LEU A 33 2.42 16.60 3.51
CA LEU A 33 1.93 15.76 4.62
C LEU A 33 1.83 14.27 4.29
N GLY A 34 1.47 13.92 3.06
CA GLY A 34 1.41 12.54 2.58
C GLY A 34 2.79 11.91 2.45
N THR A 35 3.79 12.64 1.94
CA THR A 35 5.18 12.16 1.93
C THR A 35 5.73 12.01 3.34
N ALA A 36 5.46 12.97 4.22
CA ALA A 36 5.90 12.96 5.60
C ALA A 36 5.36 11.77 6.40
N VAL A 37 4.11 11.35 6.15
CA VAL A 37 3.55 10.19 6.85
C VAL A 37 4.17 8.86 6.39
N ILE A 38 4.78 8.81 5.19
CA ILE A 38 5.63 7.68 4.78
C ILE A 38 6.90 7.64 5.65
N GLY A 39 7.54 8.79 5.88
CA GLY A 39 8.70 8.88 6.77
C GLY A 39 8.39 8.38 8.18
N LEU A 40 7.28 8.84 8.76
CA LEU A 40 6.81 8.34 10.05
C LEU A 40 6.62 6.82 10.05
N ALA A 41 6.04 6.24 8.99
CA ALA A 41 5.84 4.79 8.89
C ALA A 41 7.16 4.00 8.84
N PHE A 42 8.26 4.61 8.40
CA PHE A 42 9.60 4.00 8.45
C PHE A 42 10.28 4.11 9.81
N HIS A 43 10.00 5.18 10.55
CA HIS A 43 10.84 5.57 11.70
C HIS A 43 10.15 5.50 13.06
N CYS A 44 8.82 5.44 13.10
CA CYS A 44 8.06 5.51 14.35
C CYS A 44 7.21 4.25 14.58
N PRO A 45 6.84 3.95 15.84
CA PRO A 45 5.96 2.82 16.17
C PRO A 45 4.59 2.92 15.50
N LEU A 46 4.05 1.78 15.05
CA LEU A 46 2.75 1.72 14.35
C LEU A 46 1.61 2.41 15.11
N ALA A 47 1.57 2.28 16.43
CA ALA A 47 0.53 2.87 17.27
C ALA A 47 0.51 4.40 17.19
N ASP A 48 1.69 5.02 17.10
CA ASP A 48 1.82 6.47 16.99
C ASP A 48 1.52 6.93 15.57
N VAL A 49 1.89 6.17 14.55
CA VAL A 49 1.75 6.59 13.15
C VAL A 49 0.35 6.35 12.60
N SER A 50 -0.35 5.32 13.06
CA SER A 50 -1.65 4.92 12.52
C SER A 50 -2.69 6.04 12.46
N PRO A 51 -2.91 6.84 13.52
CA PRO A 51 -3.87 7.95 13.47
C PRO A 51 -3.52 9.00 12.40
N ARG A 52 -2.22 9.21 12.15
CA ARG A 52 -1.70 10.21 11.21
C ARG A 52 -1.83 9.72 9.77
N ILE A 53 -1.59 8.44 9.52
CA ILE A 53 -1.88 7.81 8.22
C ILE A 53 -3.38 7.94 7.90
N VAL A 54 -4.26 7.62 8.85
CA VAL A 54 -5.72 7.74 8.65
C VAL A 54 -6.13 9.18 8.35
N LYS A 55 -5.59 10.17 9.08
CA LYS A 55 -5.80 11.60 8.78
C LYS A 55 -5.29 11.96 7.38
N ALA A 56 -4.09 11.51 7.00
CA ALA A 56 -3.48 11.79 5.71
C ALA A 56 -4.28 11.20 4.52
N MET A 57 -4.95 10.06 4.72
CA MET A 57 -5.84 9.46 3.72
C MET A 57 -7.07 10.32 3.40
N GLN A 58 -7.38 11.31 4.25
CA GLN A 58 -8.49 12.26 4.08
C GLN A 58 -8.05 13.62 3.52
N LEU A 59 -6.78 13.79 3.16
CA LEU A 59 -6.29 15.06 2.60
C LEU A 59 -7.04 15.43 1.30
N PRO A 60 -7.27 16.71 1.02
CA PRO A 60 -7.96 17.10 -0.22
C PRO A 60 -7.11 16.81 -1.48
N ASP A 61 -5.79 16.87 -1.36
CA ASP A 61 -4.88 16.57 -2.46
C ASP A 61 -4.79 15.05 -2.72
N ALA A 62 -5.11 14.66 -3.95
CA ALA A 62 -5.14 13.27 -4.37
C ALA A 62 -3.74 12.60 -4.36
N GLY A 63 -2.68 13.35 -4.64
CA GLY A 63 -1.31 12.85 -4.59
C GLY A 63 -0.88 12.54 -3.16
N GLN A 64 -1.13 13.48 -2.24
CA GLN A 64 -0.84 13.31 -0.81
C GLN A 64 -1.66 12.18 -0.20
N ARG A 65 -2.94 12.04 -0.58
CA ARG A 65 -3.75 10.87 -0.22
C ARG A 65 -3.11 9.57 -0.69
N GLY A 66 -2.68 9.51 -1.95
CA GLY A 66 -1.98 8.36 -2.51
C GLY A 66 -0.76 7.96 -1.68
N PHE A 67 0.04 8.93 -1.24
CA PHE A 67 1.18 8.68 -0.36
C PHE A 67 0.79 8.15 1.03
N ALA A 68 -0.35 8.58 1.58
CA ALA A 68 -0.86 7.99 2.83
C ALA A 68 -1.20 6.50 2.68
N PHE A 69 -1.77 6.08 1.54
CA PHE A 69 -2.00 4.65 1.27
C PHE A 69 -0.68 3.90 1.10
N THR A 70 0.34 4.49 0.46
CA THR A 70 1.69 3.93 0.40
C THR A 70 2.27 3.73 1.81
N ALA A 71 2.08 4.70 2.72
CA ALA A 71 2.50 4.57 4.11
C ALA A 71 1.81 3.39 4.83
N ALA A 72 0.52 3.17 4.60
CA ALA A 72 -0.18 2.00 5.14
C ALA A 72 0.37 0.66 4.61
N GLY A 73 0.76 0.60 3.34
CA GLY A 73 1.46 -0.58 2.77
C GLY A 73 2.80 -0.84 3.46
N HIS A 74 3.59 0.20 3.70
CA HIS A 74 4.83 0.10 4.48
C HIS A 74 4.58 -0.34 5.92
N ALA A 75 3.58 0.22 6.58
CA ALA A 75 3.17 -0.19 7.92
C ALA A 75 2.86 -1.70 7.97
N ALA A 76 2.08 -2.22 7.02
CA ALA A 76 1.77 -3.65 6.93
C ALA A 76 3.04 -4.49 6.72
N ARG A 77 3.92 -4.07 5.81
CA ARG A 77 5.18 -4.76 5.48
C ARG A 77 6.14 -4.84 6.66
N LEU A 78 6.30 -3.74 7.39
CA LEU A 78 7.28 -3.63 8.48
C LEU A 78 6.78 -4.28 9.78
N ASN A 79 5.49 -4.16 10.07
CA ASN A 79 4.92 -4.62 11.35
C ASN A 79 4.25 -6.00 11.25
N GLY A 80 3.91 -6.47 10.05
CA GLY A 80 3.15 -7.71 9.87
C GLY A 80 1.73 -7.64 10.44
N GLU A 81 1.23 -6.42 10.67
CA GLU A 81 -0.14 -6.11 11.11
C GLU A 81 -0.47 -4.65 10.82
N LEU A 82 -1.76 -4.32 10.92
CA LEU A 82 -2.27 -2.95 10.90
C LEU A 82 -3.19 -2.76 12.10
N THR A 83 -3.44 -1.50 12.44
CA THR A 83 -4.48 -1.12 13.42
C THR A 83 -5.88 -1.30 12.81
N PRO A 84 -6.93 -1.49 13.63
CA PRO A 84 -8.31 -1.59 13.16
C PRO A 84 -8.72 -0.43 12.25
N GLU A 85 -8.32 0.80 12.60
CA GLU A 85 -8.67 2.01 11.86
C GLU A 85 -8.04 2.02 10.47
N LEU A 86 -6.82 1.50 10.32
CA LEU A 86 -6.18 1.34 9.01
C LEU A 86 -6.85 0.25 8.19
N TYR A 87 -7.26 -0.87 8.79
CA TYR A 87 -8.04 -1.88 8.06
C TYR A 87 -9.36 -1.32 7.55
N ASP A 88 -10.06 -0.53 8.36
CA ASP A 88 -11.32 0.09 7.97
C ASP A 88 -11.12 1.15 6.89
N ALA A 89 -10.08 1.98 6.98
CA ALA A 89 -9.75 2.97 5.96
C ALA A 89 -9.40 2.32 4.60
N LEU A 90 -8.57 1.26 4.61
CA LEU A 90 -8.25 0.51 3.40
C LEU A 90 -9.48 -0.18 2.80
N ARG A 91 -10.36 -0.73 3.65
CA ARG A 91 -11.60 -1.34 3.20
C ARG A 91 -12.56 -0.31 2.59
N ALA A 92 -12.63 0.90 3.17
CA ALA A 92 -13.50 1.97 2.71
C ALA A 92 -13.07 2.51 1.33
N GLU A 93 -11.77 2.67 1.09
CA GLU A 93 -11.23 3.00 -0.25
C GLU A 93 -11.47 1.85 -1.25
N GLY A 94 -11.34 0.61 -0.78
CA GLY A 94 -11.60 -0.59 -1.55
C GLY A 94 -10.42 -1.01 -2.45
N PRO A 95 -10.57 -2.11 -3.20
CA PRO A 95 -9.48 -2.75 -3.95
C PRO A 95 -9.06 -2.01 -5.23
N GLY A 96 -9.53 -0.78 -5.44
CA GLY A 96 -9.19 0.08 -6.57
C GLY A 96 -8.47 1.35 -6.09
N GLY A 97 -8.21 2.27 -7.03
CA GLY A 97 -7.67 3.59 -6.68
C GLY A 97 -6.36 3.53 -5.91
N PHE A 98 -6.23 4.35 -4.86
CA PHE A 98 -5.00 4.51 -4.10
C PHE A 98 -4.67 3.31 -3.21
N ALA A 99 -5.67 2.54 -2.78
CA ALA A 99 -5.50 1.45 -1.84
C ALA A 99 -5.04 0.12 -2.49
N VAL A 100 -5.00 0.00 -3.83
CA VAL A 100 -4.60 -1.25 -4.52
C VAL A 100 -3.32 -1.84 -3.95
N ASN A 101 -2.25 -1.04 -3.90
CA ASN A 101 -0.94 -1.50 -3.46
C ASN A 101 -0.91 -1.76 -1.95
N ALA A 102 -1.56 -0.91 -1.16
CA ALA A 102 -1.64 -1.06 0.29
C ALA A 102 -2.39 -2.32 0.70
N ILE A 103 -3.48 -2.64 0.01
CA ILE A 103 -4.24 -3.88 0.20
C ILE A 103 -3.40 -5.09 -0.23
N ALA A 104 -2.73 -5.03 -1.38
CA ALA A 104 -1.87 -6.11 -1.83
C ALA A 104 -0.73 -6.39 -0.82
N ASP A 105 -0.08 -5.34 -0.31
CA ASP A 105 0.93 -5.44 0.74
C ASP A 105 0.33 -6.04 2.03
N THR A 106 -0.85 -5.58 2.43
CA THR A 106 -1.55 -6.14 3.60
C THR A 106 -1.81 -7.63 3.45
N LEU A 107 -2.31 -8.08 2.29
CA LEU A 107 -2.59 -9.50 2.02
C LEU A 107 -1.32 -10.35 1.91
N THR A 108 -0.18 -9.73 1.57
CA THR A 108 1.10 -10.40 1.38
C THR A 108 1.87 -10.54 2.70
N PHE A 109 1.92 -9.47 3.51
CA PHE A 109 2.81 -9.40 4.68
C PHE A 109 2.10 -9.64 6.01
N VAL A 110 0.79 -9.41 6.11
CA VAL A 110 0.05 -9.72 7.35
C VAL A 110 -0.34 -11.20 7.37
N PRO A 111 -0.02 -11.96 8.43
CA PRO A 111 -0.41 -13.36 8.53
C PRO A 111 -1.94 -13.53 8.44
N PHE A 112 -2.40 -14.49 7.65
CA PHE A 112 -3.83 -14.75 7.41
C PHE A 112 -4.67 -14.84 8.69
N ARG A 113 -4.12 -15.43 9.77
CA ARG A 113 -4.80 -15.53 11.07
C ARG A 113 -5.15 -14.18 11.71
N LYS A 114 -4.35 -13.14 11.45
CA LYS A 114 -4.54 -11.76 11.94
C LYS A 114 -5.44 -10.91 11.03
N LEU A 115 -5.68 -11.34 9.80
CA LEU A 115 -6.49 -10.58 8.86
C LEU A 115 -7.96 -10.48 9.30
N PRO A 116 -8.60 -9.31 9.17
CA PRO A 116 -10.05 -9.18 9.31
C PRO A 116 -10.81 -9.99 8.25
N PRO A 117 -12.09 -10.34 8.48
CA PRO A 117 -12.87 -11.19 7.58
C PRO A 117 -12.91 -10.72 6.12
N TRP A 118 -13.04 -9.41 5.90
CA TRP A 118 -13.06 -8.85 4.55
C TRP A 118 -11.75 -9.11 3.80
N PHE A 119 -10.61 -8.91 4.46
CA PHE A 119 -9.28 -9.19 3.89
C PHE A 119 -9.05 -10.69 3.66
N LYS A 120 -9.57 -11.56 4.53
CA LYS A 120 -9.53 -13.02 4.30
C LYS A 120 -10.28 -13.41 3.03
N TRP A 121 -11.45 -12.82 2.81
CA TRP A 121 -12.23 -13.02 1.58
C TRP A 121 -11.48 -12.51 0.36
N ARG A 122 -10.86 -11.32 0.45
CA ARG A 122 -10.01 -10.78 -0.62
C ARG A 122 -8.82 -11.69 -0.91
N TRP A 123 -8.12 -12.17 0.10
CA TRP A 123 -7.02 -13.12 -0.07
C TRP A 123 -7.45 -14.35 -0.86
N ALA A 124 -8.59 -14.95 -0.51
CA ALA A 124 -9.13 -16.11 -1.21
C ALA A 124 -9.48 -15.79 -2.67
N TYR A 125 -10.10 -14.63 -2.92
CA TYR A 125 -10.41 -14.15 -4.25
C TYR A 125 -9.14 -13.97 -5.12
N GLU A 126 -8.11 -13.31 -4.60
CA GLU A 126 -6.84 -13.09 -5.30
C GLU A 126 -6.13 -14.42 -5.57
N ALA A 127 -6.13 -15.36 -4.62
CA ALA A 127 -5.54 -16.68 -4.81
C ALA A 127 -6.25 -17.48 -5.92
N VAL A 128 -7.59 -17.42 -5.99
CA VAL A 128 -8.37 -18.06 -7.05
C VAL A 128 -8.07 -17.40 -8.40
N ARG A 129 -8.08 -16.06 -8.47
CA ARG A 129 -7.79 -15.31 -9.70
C ARG A 129 -6.40 -15.64 -10.23
N ASN A 130 -5.37 -15.59 -9.37
CA ASN A 130 -4.00 -15.89 -9.76
C ASN A 130 -3.85 -17.34 -10.27
N LYS A 131 -4.60 -18.29 -9.70
CA LYS A 131 -4.60 -19.68 -10.19
C LYS A 131 -5.23 -19.79 -11.57
N LEU A 132 -6.33 -19.08 -11.84
CA LEU A 132 -6.96 -19.04 -13.15
C LEU A 132 -6.05 -18.40 -14.20
N ASP A 133 -5.39 -17.29 -13.85
CA ASP A 133 -4.44 -16.61 -14.73
C ASP A 133 -3.25 -17.52 -15.06
N ALA A 134 -2.72 -18.25 -14.07
CA ALA A 134 -1.66 -19.23 -14.29
C ALA A 134 -2.10 -20.36 -15.24
N TRP A 135 -3.30 -20.90 -15.07
CA TRP A 135 -3.85 -21.92 -15.96
C TRP A 135 -4.07 -21.41 -17.39
N TRP A 136 -4.56 -20.17 -17.52
CA TRP A 136 -4.73 -19.52 -18.81
C TRP A 136 -3.39 -19.37 -19.53
N LEU A 137 -2.37 -18.81 -18.86
CA LEU A 137 -1.04 -18.63 -19.42
C LEU A 137 -0.40 -19.97 -19.82
N GLN A 138 -0.54 -21.00 -18.99
CA GLN A 138 -0.06 -22.35 -19.34
C GLN A 138 -0.73 -22.90 -20.60
N SER A 139 -2.03 -22.65 -20.78
CA SER A 139 -2.78 -23.09 -21.96
C SER A 139 -2.33 -22.34 -23.22
N VAL A 140 -2.11 -21.03 -23.12
CA VAL A 140 -1.59 -20.20 -24.22
C VAL A 140 -0.20 -20.68 -24.65
N TYR A 141 0.71 -20.90 -23.71
CA TYR A 141 2.05 -21.40 -24.03
C TYR A 141 2.03 -22.81 -24.62
N ALA A 142 1.19 -23.71 -24.12
CA ALA A 142 1.03 -25.05 -24.70
C ALA A 142 0.52 -25.00 -26.15
N LEU A 143 -0.42 -24.10 -26.46
CA LEU A 143 -0.92 -23.89 -27.83
C LEU A 143 0.15 -23.31 -28.75
N GLU A 144 0.96 -22.35 -28.28
CA GLU A 144 2.08 -21.81 -29.05
C GLU A 144 3.13 -22.87 -29.36
N ASP A 145 3.50 -23.70 -28.39
CA ASP A 145 4.48 -24.76 -28.56
C ASP A 145 4.00 -25.84 -29.55
N VAL A 146 2.72 -26.23 -29.45
CA VAL A 146 2.09 -27.14 -30.44
C VAL A 146 2.12 -26.51 -31.83
N TRP A 147 1.79 -25.23 -31.96
CA TRP A 147 1.78 -24.56 -33.25
C TRP A 147 3.18 -24.39 -33.86
N ARG A 148 4.20 -24.05 -33.06
CA ARG A 148 5.60 -24.05 -33.51
C ARG A 148 6.06 -25.44 -33.95
N ALA A 149 5.70 -26.50 -33.21
CA ALA A 149 6.05 -27.87 -33.57
C ALA A 149 5.39 -28.33 -34.88
N VAL A 150 4.15 -27.91 -35.15
CA VAL A 150 3.47 -28.20 -36.43
C VAL A 150 4.11 -27.43 -37.58
N ARG A 151 4.46 -26.15 -37.39
CA ARG A 151 5.08 -25.33 -38.44
C ARG A 151 6.52 -25.73 -38.76
N GLY A 152 7.29 -26.19 -37.77
CA GLY A 152 8.67 -26.65 -37.95
C GLY A 152 8.80 -28.03 -38.61
N ARG A 153 7.71 -28.80 -38.74
CA ARG A 153 7.67 -30.09 -39.45
C ARG A 153 7.23 -29.98 -40.92
N GLY A 154 6.99 -28.77 -41.41
CA GLY A 154 6.60 -28.50 -42.80
C GLY A 154 7.71 -27.91 -43.67
N ALA A 155 8.96 -27.90 -43.20
CA ALA A 155 10.15 -27.46 -43.94
C ALA A 155 11.06 -28.65 -44.27
#